data_AF-A0A0F9FPE7-F1
#
_entry.id   AF-A0A0F9FPE7-F1
#
_cell.length_a   1.000
_cell.length_b   1.000
_cell.length_c   1.000
_cell.angle_alpha   90.00
_cell.angle_beta   90.00
_cell.angle_gamma   90.00
#
_symmetry.space_group_name_H-M   'P 1'
#
loop_
_entity.id
_entity.type
_entity.pdbx_description
1 polymer ?
#
loop_
_entity_poly.entity_id
_entity_poly.type
_entity_poly.pdbx_seq_one_letter_code
_entity_poly.pdbx_strand_id
1 'polypeptide(L)'
;MRQVTHKDEMGRLWAVLIPDDAPDSESNRGMVIGPPPLDSLGLPLDAEIRLHNQLFHRGILAERDVDLMAITSAIIATFKIDAARVALLYTDSDILPGEDVT
;
A
#
# COMPACT_ATOMS: atom_id res chain seq x y z
N MET A 1 8.50 -21.54 -15.36
CA MET A 1 7.49 -20.55 -14.95
C MET A 1 8.24 -19.29 -14.58
N ARG A 2 7.82 -18.14 -15.13
CA ARG A 2 8.43 -16.84 -14.85
C ARG A 2 7.41 -15.88 -14.30
N GLN A 3 7.87 -15.01 -13.40
CA GLN A 3 7.05 -13.95 -12.83
C GLN A 3 7.06 -12.73 -13.76
N VAL A 4 5.88 -12.20 -14.03
CA VAL A 4 5.69 -10.94 -14.77
C VAL A 4 4.76 -10.01 -14.02
N THR A 5 4.83 -8.72 -14.36
CA THR A 5 3.94 -7.70 -13.83
C THR A 5 2.73 -7.57 -14.73
N HIS A 6 1.54 -7.68 -14.15
CA HIS A 6 0.26 -7.38 -14.79
C HIS A 6 -0.33 -6.12 -14.15
N LYS A 7 -0.81 -5.17 -14.94
CA LYS A 7 -1.55 -4.00 -14.46
C LYS A 7 -3.01 -4.15 -14.84
N ASP A 8 -3.90 -4.10 -13.86
CA ASP A 8 -5.34 -4.18 -14.11
C ASP A 8 -5.93 -2.83 -14.55
N GLU A 9 -7.23 -2.84 -14.85
CA GLU A 9 -7.98 -1.66 -15.30
C GLU A 9 -8.02 -0.53 -14.26
N MET A 10 -7.91 -0.88 -12.98
CA MET A 10 -7.90 0.07 -11.86
C MET A 10 -6.50 0.63 -11.58
N GLY A 11 -5.47 0.06 -12.24
CA GLY A 11 -4.08 0.44 -12.09
C GLY A 11 -3.36 -0.22 -10.92
N ARG A 12 -3.88 -1.33 -10.40
CA ARG A 12 -3.18 -2.18 -9.42
C ARG A 12 -2.14 -3.04 -10.13
N LEU A 13 -1.02 -3.26 -9.49
CA LEU A 13 0.08 -4.08 -10.00
C LEU A 13 0.06 -5.46 -9.36
N TRP A 14 -0.06 -6.47 -10.18
CA TRP A 14 -0.11 -7.87 -9.80
C TRP A 14 1.15 -8.59 -10.29
N ALA A 15 1.73 -9.42 -9.42
CA ALA A 15 2.72 -10.40 -9.81
C ALA A 15 1.98 -11.66 -10.26
N VAL A 16 2.26 -12.12 -11.49
CA VAL A 16 1.63 -13.30 -12.07
C VAL A 16 2.69 -14.26 -12.59
N LEU A 17 2.46 -15.57 -12.45
CA LEU A 17 3.28 -16.60 -13.10
C LEU A 17 2.70 -16.96 -14.46
N ILE A 18 3.56 -16.95 -15.47
CA ILE A 18 3.26 -17.49 -16.80
C ILE A 18 4.33 -18.52 -17.21
N PRO A 19 4.04 -19.40 -18.18
CA PRO A 19 5.04 -20.27 -18.78
C PRO A 19 6.24 -19.49 -19.31
N ASP A 20 7.41 -20.12 -19.35
CA ASP A 20 8.65 -19.43 -19.76
C ASP A 20 8.65 -19.05 -21.23
N ASP A 21 7.91 -19.80 -22.05
CA ASP A 21 7.70 -19.63 -23.48
C ASP A 21 6.51 -18.71 -23.82
N ALA A 22 5.67 -18.36 -22.85
CA ALA A 22 4.54 -17.47 -23.08
C ALA A 22 4.99 -16.00 -23.16
N PRO A 23 4.41 -15.17 -24.06
CA PRO A 23 4.71 -13.73 -24.13
C PRO A 23 4.10 -12.95 -22.96
N ASP A 24 4.69 -11.79 -22.60
CA ASP A 24 4.21 -10.91 -21.52
C ASP A 24 2.76 -10.41 -21.74
N SER A 25 2.32 -10.35 -22.99
CA SER A 25 0.94 -10.00 -23.35
C SER A 25 -0.10 -10.96 -22.79
N GLU A 26 0.30 -12.17 -22.37
CA GLU A 26 -0.56 -13.15 -21.72
C GLU A 26 -0.55 -13.06 -20.18
N SER A 27 0.07 -12.03 -19.62
CA SER A 27 0.12 -11.81 -18.16
C SER A 27 -1.28 -11.82 -17.50
N ASN A 28 -2.32 -11.35 -18.20
CA ASN A 28 -3.71 -11.38 -17.72
C ASN A 28 -4.30 -12.81 -17.58
N ARG A 29 -3.65 -13.83 -18.15
CA ARG A 29 -4.05 -15.25 -18.06
C ARG A 29 -3.15 -16.04 -17.11
N GLY A 30 -2.16 -15.40 -16.51
CA GLY A 30 -1.24 -16.03 -15.57
C GLY A 30 -1.88 -16.35 -14.22
N MET A 31 -1.18 -17.16 -13.43
CA MET A 31 -1.56 -17.42 -12.05
C MET A 31 -1.13 -16.26 -11.16
N VAL A 32 -2.08 -15.59 -10.52
CA VAL A 32 -1.79 -14.48 -9.60
C VAL A 32 -1.03 -14.98 -8.38
N ILE A 33 0.11 -14.36 -8.10
CA ILE A 33 0.94 -14.59 -6.91
C ILE A 33 0.60 -13.58 -5.82
N GLY A 34 0.33 -12.32 -6.21
CA GLY A 34 -0.12 -11.27 -5.29
C GLY A 34 0.31 -9.86 -5.71
N PRO A 35 0.25 -8.87 -4.80
CA PRO A 35 -0.31 -8.94 -3.45
C PRO A 35 -1.77 -9.40 -3.44
N PRO A 36 -2.29 -9.95 -2.32
CA PRO A 36 -3.70 -10.34 -2.24
C PRO A 36 -4.63 -9.13 -2.42
N PRO A 37 -5.90 -9.35 -2.83
CA PRO A 37 -6.89 -8.28 -2.83
C PRO A 37 -7.11 -7.76 -1.40
N LEU A 38 -7.39 -6.46 -1.29
CA LEU A 38 -7.47 -5.73 -0.02
C LEU A 38 -8.89 -5.22 0.27
N ASP A 39 -9.89 -5.70 -0.47
CA ASP A 39 -11.30 -5.29 -0.41
C ASP A 39 -11.90 -5.46 1.00
N SER A 40 -11.48 -6.51 1.71
CA SER A 40 -11.88 -6.77 3.10
C SER A 40 -11.47 -5.68 4.11
N LEU A 41 -10.51 -4.82 3.78
CA LEU A 41 -10.06 -3.73 4.65
C LEU A 41 -11.02 -2.53 4.63
N GLY A 42 -11.96 -2.47 3.69
CA GLY A 42 -12.94 -1.39 3.60
C GLY A 42 -12.33 0.00 3.36
N LEU A 43 -11.17 0.05 2.70
CA LEU A 43 -10.49 1.30 2.39
C LEU A 43 -11.19 2.05 1.25
N PRO A 44 -11.11 3.40 1.20
CA PRO A 44 -11.45 4.13 -0.02
C PRO A 44 -10.62 3.60 -1.19
N LEU A 45 -11.25 3.43 -2.35
CA LEU A 45 -10.65 2.73 -3.49
C LEU A 45 -9.25 3.24 -3.85
N ASP A 46 -9.06 4.56 -3.87
CA ASP A 46 -7.76 5.16 -4.19
C ASP A 46 -6.67 4.77 -3.17
N ALA A 47 -7.03 4.65 -1.89
CA ALA A 47 -6.11 4.22 -0.84
C ALA A 47 -5.80 2.72 -0.97
N GLU A 48 -6.80 1.90 -1.31
CA GLU A 48 -6.62 0.47 -1.58
C GLU A 48 -5.64 0.23 -2.73
N ILE A 49 -5.82 0.92 -3.87
CA ILE A 49 -4.93 0.82 -5.03
C ILE A 49 -3.50 1.26 -4.66
N ARG A 50 -3.35 2.37 -3.91
CA ARG A 50 -2.04 2.83 -3.46
C ARG A 50 -1.37 1.83 -2.52
N LEU A 51 -2.11 1.27 -1.56
CA LEU A 51 -1.58 0.28 -0.62
C LEU A 51 -1.18 -1.00 -1.35
N HIS A 52 -2.03 -1.51 -2.23
CA HIS A 52 -1.74 -2.68 -3.04
C HIS A 52 -0.45 -2.49 -3.84
N ASN A 53 -0.30 -1.34 -4.51
CA ASN A 53 0.92 -1.01 -5.23
C ASN A 53 2.13 -0.87 -4.30
N GLN A 54 1.99 -0.33 -3.08
CA GLN A 54 3.09 -0.29 -2.11
C GLN A 54 3.55 -1.71 -1.71
N LEU A 55 2.62 -2.64 -1.49
CA LEU A 55 2.95 -4.03 -1.19
C LEU A 55 3.68 -4.69 -2.37
N PHE A 56 3.19 -4.48 -3.61
CA PHE A 56 3.80 -5.01 -4.82
C PHE A 56 5.26 -4.54 -4.99
N HIS A 57 5.52 -3.24 -4.91
CA HIS A 57 6.87 -2.68 -5.08
C HIS A 57 7.85 -3.13 -3.99
N ARG A 58 7.34 -3.56 -2.84
CA ARG A 58 8.14 -4.08 -1.72
C ARG A 58 8.34 -5.59 -1.77
N GLY A 59 7.79 -6.27 -2.79
CA GLY A 59 7.88 -7.72 -2.92
C GLY A 59 7.02 -8.48 -1.91
N ILE A 60 6.06 -7.82 -1.26
CA ILE A 60 5.14 -8.45 -0.30
C ILE A 60 3.98 -9.03 -1.10
N LEU A 61 4.18 -10.22 -1.66
CA LEU A 61 3.24 -10.81 -2.62
C LEU A 61 2.41 -11.92 -1.97
N ALA A 62 3.03 -12.76 -1.14
CA ALA A 62 2.39 -13.91 -0.50
C ALA A 62 2.68 -13.97 1.01
N GLU A 63 2.06 -14.93 1.70
CA GLU A 63 2.21 -15.14 3.15
C GLU A 63 3.68 -15.23 3.60
N ARG A 64 4.53 -15.90 2.83
CA ARG A 64 5.96 -16.04 3.11
C ARG A 64 6.74 -14.72 3.07
N ASP A 65 6.19 -13.69 2.43
CA ASP A 65 6.82 -12.38 2.28
C ASP A 65 6.31 -11.39 3.35
N VAL A 66 5.46 -11.85 4.27
CA VAL A 66 4.86 -11.01 5.31
C VAL A 66 5.93 -10.57 6.32
N ASP A 67 6.16 -9.27 6.33
CA ASP A 67 6.95 -8.56 7.34
C ASP A 67 6.11 -7.38 7.87
N LEU A 68 5.80 -7.42 9.17
CA LEU A 68 4.97 -6.39 9.83
C LEU A 68 5.56 -4.98 9.72
N MET A 69 6.89 -4.84 9.74
CA MET A 69 7.54 -3.54 9.60
C MET A 69 7.43 -3.03 8.17
N ALA A 70 7.63 -3.90 7.18
CA ALA A 70 7.48 -3.56 5.77
C ALA A 70 6.01 -3.18 5.42
N ILE A 71 5.04 -3.92 5.97
CA ILE A 71 3.60 -3.62 5.84
C ILE A 71 3.27 -2.29 6.49
N THR A 72 3.74 -2.05 7.71
CA THR A 72 3.50 -0.78 8.43
C THR A 72 4.08 0.40 7.63
N SER A 73 5.28 0.25 7.07
CA SER A 73 5.90 1.25 6.20
C SER A 73 5.08 1.48 4.91
N ALA A 74 4.52 0.42 4.31
CA ALA A 74 3.63 0.53 3.14
C ALA A 74 2.35 1.31 3.46
N ILE A 75 1.75 1.08 4.64
CA ILE A 75 0.58 1.81 5.12
C ILE A 75 0.92 3.30 5.30
N ILE A 76 2.00 3.62 6.01
CA ILE A 76 2.43 5.02 6.22
C ILE A 76 2.66 5.72 4.87
N ALA A 77 3.35 5.06 3.93
CA ALA A 77 3.61 5.59 2.59
C ALA A 77 2.33 5.81 1.77
N THR A 78 1.33 4.94 1.93
CA THR A 78 0.03 5.04 1.24
C THR A 78 -0.74 6.30 1.61
N PHE A 79 -0.72 6.64 2.90
CA PHE A 79 -1.44 7.79 3.43
C PHE A 79 -0.60 9.06 3.50
N LYS A 80 0.72 8.96 3.22
CA LYS A 80 1.69 10.07 3.32
C LYS A 80 1.57 10.82 4.65
N ILE A 81 1.30 10.08 5.72
CA ILE A 81 1.12 10.67 7.05
C ILE A 81 2.50 11.07 7.55
N ASP A 82 2.67 12.38 7.75
CA ASP A 82 3.84 12.94 8.42
C ASP A 82 3.52 13.06 9.91
N ALA A 83 4.09 12.16 10.71
CA ALA A 83 3.90 12.15 12.16
C ALA A 83 4.37 13.44 12.83
N ALA A 84 5.44 14.07 12.31
CA ALA A 84 5.91 15.35 12.83
C ALA A 84 4.89 16.46 12.54
N ARG A 85 4.31 16.47 11.34
CA ARG A 85 3.23 17.41 11.00
C ARG A 85 1.99 17.19 11.85
N VAL A 86 1.62 15.94 12.15
CA VAL A 86 0.52 15.64 13.07
C VAL A 86 0.85 16.13 14.48
N ALA A 87 2.07 15.89 14.99
CA ALA A 87 2.49 16.35 16.31
C ALA A 87 2.45 17.89 16.42
N LEU A 88 2.82 18.61 15.36
CA LEU A 88 2.74 20.07 15.31
C LEU A 88 1.31 20.60 15.51
N LEU A 89 0.28 19.85 15.07
CA LEU A 89 -1.12 20.25 15.30
C LEU A 89 -1.48 20.29 16.80
N TYR A 90 -0.81 19.48 17.63
CA TYR A 90 -1.00 19.47 19.07
C TYR A 90 -0.18 20.54 19.80
N THR A 91 0.90 21.06 19.19
CA THR A 91 1.75 22.09 19.79
C THR A 91 1.39 23.52 19.35
N ASP A 92 0.80 23.69 18.15
CA ASP A 92 0.23 24.98 17.70
C ASP A 92 -1.14 25.27 18.35
N SER A 93 -1.70 24.31 19.08
CA SER A 93 -2.79 24.54 20.00
C SER A 93 -2.25 25.16 21.30
N ASP A 94 -1.60 26.32 21.18
CA ASP A 94 -1.36 27.20 22.32
C ASP A 94 -2.74 27.59 22.86
N ILE A 95 -3.14 26.88 23.90
CA ILE A 95 -4.21 27.27 24.79
C ILE A 95 -3.84 28.68 25.25
N LEU A 96 -4.64 29.66 24.80
CA LEU A 96 -4.57 31.06 25.23
C LEU A 96 -4.30 31.13 26.74
N PRO A 97 -3.38 31.99 27.20
CA PRO A 97 -3.11 32.13 28.61
C PRO A 97 -4.43 32.46 29.30
N GLY A 98 -4.80 31.62 30.26
CA GLY A 98 -5.69 32.05 31.33
C GLY A 98 -4.98 33.18 32.06
N GLU A 99 -5.20 34.42 31.59
CA GLU A 99 -5.19 35.58 32.46
C GLU A 99 -6.29 35.35 33.50
N ASP A 100 -5.98 34.58 34.54
CA ASP A 100 -6.72 34.70 35.79
C ASP A 100 -6.29 36.01 36.44
N VAL A 101 -7.08 37.04 36.13
CA VAL A 101 -7.26 38.24 36.92
C VAL A 101 -7.76 37.82 38.30
N THR A 102 -6.89 37.72 39.31
CA THR A 102 -7.03 38.43 40.60
C THR A 102 -5.81 38.26 41.50
#